data_AF-A0A2D5VJS7-F1
#
_entry.id   AF-A0A2D5VJS7-F1
#
_cell.length_a   1.000
_cell.length_b   1.000
_cell.length_c   1.000
_cell.angle_alpha   90.00
_cell.angle_beta   90.00
_cell.angle_gamma   90.00
#
_symmetry.space_group_name_H-M   'P 1'
#
loop_
_entity.id
_entity.type
_entity.pdbx_description
1 polymer ?
#
loop_
_entity_poly.entity_id
_entity_poly.type
_entity_poly.pdbx_seq_one_letter_code
_entity_poly.pdbx_strand_id
1 'polypeptide(L)'
;MASQKKHKVISLLNHFEKADTSLPDFARERGLQEQDLHQLLHGENAEAEGVILIDNKLYTKASRYTSGWKVNKQPHAFPFSVYLDKHFSGNVAAFAKEMGESRRFVETLLRDEGFWVNGEVFLPVSLTSSWEAIPIKDYIEANFKNNSTAMARAYGIRQQQLFRWIEKDCMVCDGEIYMRRTTMSDGDPTVRTVAVKLKDYIRNAYGAGDEGIRLFGTDNDMITQQVKRYIGYDSMWINGDIYKNQSEFAKNGISPDFDKAFVPRKKRTTKAKSNKRKVTSATNAKSKKRKVTSATNA
;
A
#
# COMPACT_ATOMS: atom_id res chain seq x y z
N MET A 1 26.14 26.67 -23.00
CA MET A 1 25.53 27.24 -21.78
C MET A 1 24.17 26.58 -21.58
N ALA A 2 24.04 25.69 -20.60
CA ALA A 2 22.74 25.05 -20.31
C ALA A 2 21.78 26.10 -19.74
N SER A 3 20.61 26.26 -20.35
CA SER A 3 19.56 27.13 -19.84
C SER A 3 19.17 26.67 -18.43
N GLN A 4 19.41 27.48 -17.41
CA GLN A 4 19.00 27.17 -16.03
C GLN A 4 17.48 27.03 -15.99
N LYS A 5 17.00 25.80 -15.75
CA LYS A 5 15.57 25.55 -15.55
C LYS A 5 15.12 26.33 -14.32
N LYS A 6 14.12 27.21 -14.49
CA LYS A 6 13.53 27.93 -13.36
C LYS A 6 12.63 26.96 -12.58
N HIS A 7 13.00 26.68 -11.34
CA HIS A 7 12.20 25.82 -10.45
C HIS A 7 11.04 26.61 -9.83
N LYS A 8 9.85 26.00 -9.76
CA LYS A 8 8.69 26.62 -9.09
C LYS A 8 8.76 26.26 -7.62
N VAL A 9 8.96 27.25 -6.76
CA VAL A 9 8.98 27.07 -5.31
C VAL A 9 7.77 27.77 -4.69
N ILE A 10 7.07 27.06 -3.80
CA ILE A 10 5.88 27.56 -3.11
C ILE A 10 5.99 27.15 -1.64
N SER A 11 5.70 28.05 -0.70
CA SER A 11 5.47 27.64 0.70
C SER A 11 4.23 26.75 0.75
N LEU A 12 4.31 25.64 1.49
CA LEU A 12 3.18 24.72 1.62
C LEU A 12 1.99 25.39 2.33
N LEU A 13 2.23 26.22 3.35
CA LEU A 13 1.17 27.02 4.00
C LEU A 13 0.50 27.97 3.01
N ASN A 14 1.30 28.71 2.24
CA ASN A 14 0.78 29.62 1.21
C ASN A 14 0.01 28.88 0.11
N HIS A 15 0.32 27.60 -0.12
CA HIS A 15 -0.43 26.77 -1.05
C HIS A 15 -1.84 26.53 -0.50
N PHE A 16 -1.98 26.14 0.76
CA PHE A 16 -3.29 25.93 1.39
C PHE A 16 -4.11 27.21 1.52
N GLU A 17 -3.49 28.35 1.86
CA GLU A 17 -4.20 29.63 1.96
C GLU A 17 -4.77 30.12 0.61
N LYS A 18 -4.15 29.73 -0.51
CA LYS A 18 -4.50 30.25 -1.84
C LYS A 18 -5.22 29.27 -2.75
N ALA A 19 -5.01 27.96 -2.55
CA ALA A 19 -5.43 26.95 -3.52
C ALA A 19 -6.85 26.40 -3.28
N ASP A 20 -7.58 26.89 -2.28
CA ASP A 20 -8.90 26.34 -1.87
C ASP A 20 -8.88 24.80 -1.74
N THR A 21 -7.70 24.26 -1.42
CA THR A 21 -7.44 22.83 -1.33
C THR A 21 -7.26 22.51 0.14
N SER A 22 -8.03 21.56 0.65
CA SER A 22 -7.90 21.13 2.04
C SER A 22 -6.64 20.28 2.24
N LEU A 23 -6.10 20.23 3.47
CA LEU A 23 -4.97 19.35 3.81
C LEU A 23 -5.27 17.87 3.48
N PRO A 24 -6.47 17.32 3.81
CA PRO A 24 -6.85 15.96 3.42
C PRO A 24 -6.86 15.73 1.91
N ASP A 25 -7.37 16.68 1.13
CA ASP A 25 -7.44 16.53 -0.33
C ASP A 25 -6.06 16.57 -0.97
N PHE A 26 -5.18 17.46 -0.49
CA PHE A 26 -3.79 17.50 -0.91
C PHE A 26 -3.05 16.20 -0.55
N ALA A 27 -3.23 15.69 0.66
CA ALA A 27 -2.64 14.43 1.09
C ALA A 27 -3.11 13.27 0.19
N ARG A 28 -4.43 13.21 -0.10
CA ARG A 28 -5.03 12.21 -1.00
C ARG A 28 -4.49 12.31 -2.43
N GLU A 29 -4.44 13.50 -3.02
CA GLU A 29 -3.96 13.72 -4.39
C GLU A 29 -2.48 13.27 -4.54
N ARG A 30 -1.70 13.40 -3.47
CA ARG A 30 -0.29 13.03 -3.45
C ARG A 30 0.00 11.63 -2.95
N GLY A 31 -1.02 10.90 -2.53
CA GLY A 31 -0.86 9.59 -1.89
C GLY A 31 0.02 9.68 -0.65
N LEU A 32 -0.23 10.66 0.22
CA LEU A 32 0.52 10.93 1.46
C LEU A 32 -0.37 10.73 2.68
N GLN A 33 0.22 10.24 3.78
CA GLN A 33 -0.46 10.21 5.07
C GLN A 33 -0.77 11.62 5.58
N GLU A 34 -2.05 11.90 5.85
CA GLU A 34 -2.49 13.18 6.41
C GLU A 34 -1.83 13.46 7.77
N GLN A 35 -1.71 12.43 8.62
CA GLN A 35 -1.08 12.57 9.95
C GLN A 35 0.39 12.98 9.84
N ASP A 36 1.13 12.39 8.92
CA ASP A 36 2.54 12.74 8.72
C ASP A 36 2.67 14.19 8.21
N LEU A 37 1.77 14.62 7.33
CA LEU A 37 1.74 16.00 6.83
C LEU A 37 1.36 17.00 7.92
N HIS A 38 0.40 16.64 8.78
CA HIS A 38 0.01 17.44 9.94
C HIS A 38 1.16 17.56 10.95
N GLN A 39 1.87 16.45 11.24
CA GLN A 39 3.07 16.49 12.08
C GLN A 39 4.19 17.32 11.46
N LEU A 40 4.34 17.28 10.14
CA LEU A 40 5.33 18.08 9.43
C LEU A 40 5.03 19.59 9.53
N LEU A 41 3.75 19.97 9.51
CA LEU A 41 3.30 21.36 9.56
C LEU A 41 3.19 21.92 10.98
N HIS A 42 2.84 21.09 11.96
CA HIS A 42 2.48 21.51 13.32
C HIS A 42 3.32 20.85 14.43
N GLY A 43 4.29 20.00 14.10
CA GLY A 43 5.14 19.33 15.07
C GLY A 43 6.03 20.29 15.85
N GLU A 44 6.59 19.83 16.97
CA GLU A 44 7.42 20.64 17.89
C GLU A 44 8.68 21.24 17.23
N ASN A 45 9.11 20.70 16.09
CA ASN A 45 10.22 21.20 15.28
C ASN A 45 9.78 21.90 13.98
N ALA A 46 8.48 22.05 13.76
CA ALA A 46 7.94 22.72 12.59
C ALA A 46 8.13 24.24 12.76
N GLU A 47 9.26 24.76 12.26
CA GLU A 47 9.21 26.11 11.71
C GLU A 47 8.19 26.02 10.57
N ALA A 48 6.97 26.52 10.75
CA ALA A 48 5.88 26.35 9.79
C ALA A 48 6.23 26.92 8.39
N GLU A 49 7.25 27.79 8.32
CA GLU A 49 7.85 28.31 7.08
C GLU A 49 8.87 27.36 6.43
N GLY A 50 9.28 26.28 7.09
CA GLY A 50 10.34 25.36 6.66
C GLY A 50 9.91 24.30 5.64
N VAL A 51 8.62 24.19 5.31
CA VAL A 51 8.12 23.20 4.33
C VAL A 51 7.74 23.89 3.03
N ILE A 52 8.39 23.48 1.94
CA ILE A 52 8.18 24.04 0.61
C ILE A 52 7.91 22.96 -0.44
N LEU A 53 7.22 23.37 -1.50
CA LEU A 53 7.04 22.61 -2.72
C LEU A 53 8.01 23.13 -3.77
N ILE A 54 8.92 22.28 -4.25
CA ILE A 54 9.80 22.57 -5.39
C ILE A 54 9.43 21.62 -6.53
N ASP A 55 8.99 22.17 -7.67
CA ASP A 55 8.53 21.38 -8.83
C ASP A 55 7.54 20.27 -8.42
N ASN A 56 6.61 20.62 -7.53
CA ASN A 56 5.62 19.71 -6.98
C ASN A 56 6.14 18.65 -5.98
N LYS A 57 7.40 18.65 -5.56
CA LYS A 57 7.90 17.74 -4.51
C LYS A 57 8.04 18.48 -3.17
N LEU A 58 7.78 17.78 -2.07
CA LEU A 58 7.91 18.33 -0.72
C LEU A 58 9.37 18.33 -0.27
N TYR A 59 9.79 19.46 0.29
CA TYR A 59 11.09 19.64 0.91
C TYR A 59 10.93 20.29 2.27
N THR A 60 11.82 19.92 3.20
CA THR A 60 11.93 20.55 4.51
C THR A 60 13.28 21.23 4.66
N LYS A 61 13.30 22.35 5.37
CA LYS A 61 14.51 23.10 5.71
C LYS A 61 15.40 22.22 6.58
N ALA A 62 16.62 21.98 6.12
CA ALA A 62 17.59 21.11 6.78
C ALA A 62 18.69 21.88 7.52
N SER A 63 18.85 23.17 7.23
CA SER A 63 19.85 24.06 7.80
C SER A 63 19.25 25.12 8.72
N ARG A 64 20.10 25.78 9.50
CA ARG A 64 19.75 26.95 10.32
C ARG A 64 20.70 28.12 10.05
N TYR A 65 21.08 28.31 8.80
CA TYR A 65 22.10 29.32 8.44
C TYR A 65 21.58 30.74 8.60
N THR A 66 20.28 30.94 8.39
CA THR A 66 19.62 32.24 8.51
C THR A 66 18.48 32.18 9.54
N SER A 67 18.45 33.17 10.43
CA SER A 67 17.35 33.38 11.35
C SER A 67 16.20 34.09 10.64
N GLY A 68 14.98 33.57 10.75
CA GLY A 68 13.78 34.21 10.20
C GLY A 68 13.59 34.10 8.68
N TRP A 69 13.97 32.95 8.10
CA TRP A 69 13.82 32.70 6.66
C TRP A 69 12.37 32.78 6.18
N LYS A 70 12.13 33.50 5.08
CA LYS A 70 10.82 33.58 4.41
C LYS A 70 10.92 33.24 2.93
N VAL A 71 9.88 32.59 2.40
CA VAL A 71 9.76 32.37 0.95
C VAL A 71 9.50 33.71 0.26
N ASN A 72 10.51 34.26 -0.40
CA ASN A 72 10.37 35.45 -1.26
C ASN A 72 9.40 35.19 -2.43
N LYS A 73 8.81 36.25 -3.00
CA LYS A 73 7.91 36.15 -4.17
C LYS A 73 8.55 35.48 -5.40
N GLN A 74 9.88 35.55 -5.51
CA GLN A 74 10.67 34.83 -6.52
C GLN A 74 11.92 34.24 -5.86
N PRO A 75 11.82 33.05 -5.28
CA PRO A 75 12.95 32.42 -4.61
C PRO A 75 13.93 31.87 -5.65
N HIS A 76 15.22 32.05 -5.39
CA HIS A 76 16.29 31.44 -6.16
C HIS A 76 16.54 30.04 -5.63
N ALA A 77 16.12 29.05 -6.41
CA ALA A 77 16.27 27.64 -6.09
C ALA A 77 17.11 26.92 -7.14
N PHE A 78 18.08 26.13 -6.66
CA PHE A 78 18.96 25.32 -7.48
C PHE A 78 19.15 23.94 -6.83
N PRO A 79 19.35 22.88 -7.62
CA PRO A 79 19.87 21.63 -7.08
C PRO A 79 21.17 21.91 -6.31
N PHE A 80 21.33 21.30 -5.14
CA PHE A 80 22.48 21.56 -4.27
C PHE A 80 23.81 21.23 -4.94
N SER A 81 23.84 20.20 -5.78
CA SER A 81 25.01 19.85 -6.61
C SER A 81 25.48 21.02 -7.48
N VAL A 82 24.56 21.72 -8.14
CA VAL A 82 24.87 22.87 -9.00
C VAL A 82 25.43 24.04 -8.17
N TYR A 83 24.89 24.25 -6.97
CA TYR A 83 25.40 25.27 -6.05
C TYR A 83 26.82 24.93 -5.58
N LEU A 84 27.03 23.68 -5.16
CA LEU A 84 28.33 23.21 -4.68
C LEU A 84 29.40 23.27 -5.77
N ASP A 85 29.08 22.88 -7.01
CA ASP A 85 29.99 22.98 -8.14
C ASP A 85 30.38 24.43 -8.44
N LYS A 86 29.39 25.33 -8.45
CA LYS A 86 29.61 26.73 -8.81
C LYS A 86 30.40 27.50 -7.75
N HIS A 87 30.14 27.26 -6.47
CA HIS A 87 30.69 28.07 -5.38
C HIS A 87 31.87 27.41 -4.67
N PHE A 88 31.97 26.08 -4.72
CA PHE A 88 32.98 25.30 -4.01
C PHE A 88 33.75 24.34 -4.92
N SER A 89 33.57 24.42 -6.25
CA SER A 89 34.19 23.50 -7.22
C SER A 89 33.90 22.03 -6.90
N GLY A 90 32.71 21.74 -6.34
CA GLY A 90 32.31 20.39 -5.93
C GLY A 90 32.95 19.91 -4.62
N ASN A 91 33.72 20.77 -3.93
CA ASN A 91 34.42 20.40 -2.71
C ASN A 91 33.50 20.39 -1.49
N VAL A 92 32.99 19.20 -1.18
CA VAL A 92 32.15 18.89 -0.01
C VAL A 92 32.79 19.35 1.31
N ALA A 93 34.09 19.13 1.49
CA ALA A 93 34.77 19.45 2.74
C ALA A 93 34.92 20.97 2.94
N ALA A 94 35.12 21.72 1.85
CA ALA A 94 35.17 23.18 1.89
C ALA A 94 33.82 23.77 2.32
N PHE A 95 32.71 23.32 1.70
CA PHE A 95 31.36 23.75 2.09
C PHE A 95 31.04 23.37 3.55
N ALA A 96 31.31 22.12 3.95
CA ALA A 96 31.07 21.66 5.31
C ALA A 96 31.81 22.54 6.34
N LYS A 97 33.08 22.87 6.05
CA LYS A 97 33.89 23.73 6.92
C LYS A 97 33.37 25.17 6.95
N GLU A 98 32.99 25.74 5.82
CA GLU A 98 32.51 27.13 5.73
C GLU A 98 31.16 27.32 6.44
N MET A 99 30.25 26.35 6.28
CA MET A 99 28.91 26.42 6.85
C MET A 99 28.80 25.85 8.28
N GLY A 100 29.91 25.33 8.83
CA GLY A 100 29.92 24.72 10.17
C GLY A 100 29.17 23.38 10.25
N GLU A 101 29.09 22.65 9.14
CA GLU A 101 28.34 21.40 9.00
C GLU A 101 29.23 20.16 9.00
N SER A 102 28.61 19.00 9.20
CA SER A 102 29.32 17.72 9.03
C SER A 102 29.47 17.36 7.55
N ARG A 103 30.62 16.77 7.19
CA ARG A 103 30.82 16.22 5.84
C ARG A 103 29.72 15.23 5.43
N ARG A 104 29.30 14.38 6.38
CA ARG A 104 28.24 13.38 6.18
C ARG A 104 26.89 14.00 5.84
N PHE A 105 26.58 15.15 6.43
CA PHE A 105 25.37 15.91 6.10
C PHE A 105 25.41 16.37 4.64
N VAL A 106 26.50 16.98 4.21
CA VAL A 106 26.65 17.47 2.83
C VAL A 106 26.62 16.33 1.79
N GLU A 107 27.22 15.18 2.10
CA GLU A 107 27.12 13.98 1.27
C GLU A 107 25.68 13.46 1.19
N THR A 108 24.92 13.57 2.29
CA THR A 108 23.48 13.24 2.34
C THR A 108 22.68 14.19 1.45
N LEU A 109 22.97 15.50 1.46
CA LEU A 109 22.33 16.47 0.56
C LEU A 109 22.55 16.13 -0.92
N LEU A 110 23.75 15.70 -1.29
CA LEU A 110 24.05 15.31 -2.67
C LEU A 110 23.35 14.02 -3.06
N ARG A 111 23.35 13.02 -2.18
CA ARG A 111 22.72 11.71 -2.43
C ARG A 111 21.20 11.85 -2.55
N ASP A 112 20.60 12.65 -1.67
CA ASP A 112 19.15 12.75 -1.55
C ASP A 112 18.62 13.95 -2.35
N GLU A 113 19.36 14.44 -3.37
CA GLU A 113 18.91 15.51 -4.28
C GLU A 113 18.40 16.78 -3.56
N GLY A 114 19.14 17.24 -2.55
CA GLY A 114 18.84 18.46 -1.81
C GLY A 114 18.84 19.71 -2.69
N PHE A 115 18.20 20.77 -2.20
CA PHE A 115 18.10 22.06 -2.89
C PHE A 115 18.72 23.18 -2.07
N TRP A 116 19.37 24.11 -2.75
CA TRP A 116 19.75 25.40 -2.19
C TRP A 116 18.69 26.43 -2.56
N VAL A 117 18.05 27.04 -1.56
CA VAL A 117 16.99 28.03 -1.74
C VAL A 117 17.25 29.26 -0.87
N ASN A 118 17.55 30.39 -1.51
CA ASN A 118 17.76 31.69 -0.84
C ASN A 118 18.70 31.65 0.39
N GLY A 119 19.83 30.92 0.30
CA GLY A 119 20.79 30.86 1.41
C GLY A 119 20.57 29.71 2.39
N GLU A 120 19.56 28.88 2.16
CA GLU A 120 19.24 27.73 3.00
C GLU A 120 19.26 26.43 2.19
N VAL A 121 19.44 25.32 2.90
CA VAL A 121 19.43 23.98 2.37
C VAL A 121 18.12 23.30 2.70
N PHE A 122 17.57 22.62 1.71
CA PHE A 122 16.33 21.88 1.78
C PHE A 122 16.54 20.43 1.37
N LEU A 123 16.01 19.49 2.16
CA LEU A 123 16.03 18.06 1.89
C LEU A 123 14.64 17.59 1.48
N PRO A 124 14.51 16.65 0.52
CA PRO A 124 13.20 16.13 0.17
C PRO A 124 12.60 15.39 1.36
N VAL A 125 11.31 15.59 1.56
CA VAL A 125 10.59 14.90 2.62
C VAL A 125 10.13 13.56 2.07
N SER A 126 10.61 12.48 2.69
CA SER A 126 10.07 11.14 2.46
C SER A 126 8.93 10.89 3.43
N LEU A 127 7.74 11.39 3.09
CA LEU A 127 6.52 11.07 3.82
C LEU A 127 6.04 9.66 3.47
N THR A 128 5.25 9.07 4.35
CA THR A 128 4.71 7.73 4.12
C THR A 128 3.70 7.76 3.00
N SER A 129 3.95 6.97 1.96
CA SER A 129 2.97 6.77 0.91
C SER A 129 1.73 6.10 1.50
N SER A 130 0.58 6.70 1.22
CA SER A 130 -0.72 6.14 1.55
C SER A 130 -1.61 6.08 0.32
N TRP A 131 -2.45 5.07 0.26
CA TRP A 131 -3.37 4.86 -0.84
C TRP A 131 -4.79 4.79 -0.32
N GLU A 132 -5.75 5.15 -1.16
CA GLU A 132 -7.15 4.85 -0.88
C GLU A 132 -7.37 3.34 -1.03
N ALA A 133 -7.81 2.71 0.06
CA ALA A 133 -8.26 1.33 0.08
C ALA A 133 -9.76 1.31 -0.19
N ILE A 134 -10.13 0.76 -1.34
CA ILE A 134 -11.52 0.70 -1.79
C ILE A 134 -12.00 -0.75 -1.71
N PRO A 135 -13.14 -1.05 -1.07
CA PRO A 135 -13.74 -2.38 -1.13
C PRO A 135 -13.88 -2.84 -2.58
N ILE A 136 -13.54 -4.09 -2.87
CA ILE A 136 -13.56 -4.60 -4.24
C ILE A 136 -14.96 -4.51 -4.88
N LYS A 137 -16.02 -4.60 -4.08
CA LYS A 137 -17.42 -4.43 -4.53
C LYS A 137 -17.63 -3.02 -5.09
N ASP A 138 -17.29 -1.99 -4.32
CA ASP A 138 -17.38 -0.59 -4.71
C ASP A 138 -16.51 -0.29 -5.92
N TYR A 139 -15.31 -0.89 -5.99
CA TYR A 139 -14.42 -0.72 -7.13
C TYR A 139 -15.01 -1.29 -8.43
N ILE A 140 -15.68 -2.46 -8.35
CA ILE A 140 -16.41 -3.06 -9.48
C ILE A 140 -17.60 -2.19 -9.88
N GLU A 141 -18.33 -1.64 -8.91
CA GLU A 141 -19.45 -0.74 -9.19
C GLU A 141 -18.99 0.52 -9.94
N ALA A 142 -17.96 1.20 -9.43
CA ALA A 142 -17.45 2.45 -9.97
C ALA A 142 -16.79 2.29 -11.35
N ASN A 143 -15.98 1.25 -11.56
CA ASN A 143 -15.16 1.11 -12.78
C ASN A 143 -15.75 0.13 -13.81
N PHE A 144 -16.58 -0.81 -13.38
CA PHE A 144 -17.10 -1.89 -14.22
C PHE A 144 -18.63 -1.95 -14.25
N LYS A 145 -19.34 -0.93 -13.74
CA LYS A 145 -20.82 -0.85 -13.73
C LYS A 145 -21.45 -2.11 -13.12
N ASN A 146 -20.87 -2.56 -12.01
CA ASN A 146 -21.27 -3.76 -11.27
C ASN A 146 -21.08 -5.09 -12.04
N ASN A 147 -20.26 -5.09 -13.12
CA ASN A 147 -19.95 -6.28 -13.90
C ASN A 147 -18.63 -6.93 -13.46
N SER A 148 -18.73 -7.84 -12.48
CA SER A 148 -17.57 -8.61 -11.99
C SER A 148 -16.88 -9.44 -13.08
N THR A 149 -17.61 -9.88 -14.10
CA THR A 149 -17.02 -10.61 -15.24
C THR A 149 -16.12 -9.70 -16.08
N ALA A 150 -16.51 -8.44 -16.27
CA ALA A 150 -15.69 -7.47 -16.99
C ALA A 150 -14.38 -7.17 -16.23
N MET A 151 -14.45 -6.99 -14.91
CA MET A 151 -13.25 -6.86 -14.08
C MET A 151 -12.36 -8.09 -14.18
N ALA A 152 -12.93 -9.29 -14.06
CA ALA A 152 -12.16 -10.53 -14.13
C ALA A 152 -11.37 -10.66 -15.44
N ARG A 153 -11.99 -10.27 -16.56
CA ARG A 153 -11.33 -10.24 -17.87
C ARG A 153 -10.24 -9.17 -17.95
N ALA A 154 -10.51 -7.96 -17.46
CA ALA A 154 -9.55 -6.85 -17.48
C ALA A 154 -8.28 -7.17 -16.69
N TYR A 155 -8.41 -7.87 -15.56
CA TYR A 155 -7.29 -8.26 -14.70
C TYR A 155 -6.68 -9.63 -15.06
N GLY A 156 -7.19 -10.32 -16.09
CA GLY A 156 -6.71 -11.65 -16.47
C GLY A 156 -6.96 -12.75 -15.44
N ILE A 157 -7.93 -12.57 -14.54
CA ILE A 157 -8.22 -13.50 -13.44
C ILE A 157 -9.44 -14.37 -13.73
N ARG A 158 -9.49 -15.54 -13.11
CA ARG A 158 -10.68 -16.41 -13.16
C ARG A 158 -11.82 -15.78 -12.35
N GLN A 159 -13.04 -15.81 -12.89
CA GLN A 159 -14.25 -15.33 -12.17
C GLN A 159 -14.41 -15.96 -10.77
N GLN A 160 -14.11 -17.25 -10.62
CA GLN A 160 -14.17 -17.94 -9.32
C GLN A 160 -13.19 -17.33 -8.31
N GLN A 161 -12.03 -16.88 -8.76
CA GLN A 161 -11.05 -16.22 -7.89
C GLN A 161 -11.55 -14.84 -7.46
N LEU A 162 -12.12 -14.07 -8.39
CA LEU A 162 -12.72 -12.78 -8.08
C LEU A 162 -13.89 -12.93 -7.09
N PHE A 163 -14.74 -13.94 -7.28
CA PHE A 163 -15.83 -14.22 -6.35
C PHE A 163 -15.32 -14.49 -4.94
N ARG A 164 -14.25 -15.28 -4.79
CA ARG A 164 -13.59 -15.49 -3.49
C ARG A 164 -13.02 -14.21 -2.90
N TRP A 165 -12.52 -13.29 -3.72
CA TRP A 165 -12.02 -12.00 -3.24
C TRP A 165 -13.15 -11.11 -2.73
N ILE A 166 -14.30 -11.13 -3.41
CA ILE A 166 -15.52 -10.43 -2.99
C ILE A 166 -16.05 -11.01 -1.67
N GLU A 167 -16.05 -12.33 -1.49
CA GLU A 167 -16.48 -12.99 -0.25
C GLU A 167 -15.51 -12.79 0.93
N LYS A 168 -14.25 -12.47 0.64
CA LYS A 168 -13.21 -12.23 1.65
C LYS A 168 -12.96 -10.75 1.91
N ASP A 169 -13.88 -9.89 1.48
CA ASP A 169 -13.83 -8.43 1.63
C ASP A 169 -12.44 -7.88 1.29
N CYS A 170 -11.93 -8.27 0.12
CA CYS A 170 -10.66 -7.77 -0.37
C CYS A 170 -10.75 -6.28 -0.71
N MET A 171 -9.64 -5.59 -0.52
CA MET A 171 -9.49 -4.17 -0.81
C MET A 171 -8.65 -3.96 -2.07
N VAL A 172 -8.99 -2.95 -2.86
CA VAL A 172 -8.20 -2.46 -3.99
C VAL A 172 -7.42 -1.24 -3.52
N CYS A 173 -6.10 -1.30 -3.60
CA CYS A 173 -5.19 -0.19 -3.29
C CYS A 173 -4.24 -0.03 -4.48
N ASP A 174 -4.16 1.17 -5.06
CA ASP A 174 -3.28 1.45 -6.21
C ASP A 174 -3.46 0.50 -7.41
N GLY A 175 -4.71 0.06 -7.65
CA GLY A 175 -5.03 -0.91 -8.70
C GLY A 175 -4.62 -2.35 -8.37
N GLU A 176 -4.01 -2.62 -7.22
CA GLU A 176 -3.67 -3.94 -6.72
C GLU A 176 -4.70 -4.44 -5.70
N ILE A 177 -4.91 -5.75 -5.63
CA ILE A 177 -5.91 -6.40 -4.77
C ILE A 177 -5.22 -7.02 -3.57
N TYR A 178 -5.73 -6.70 -2.39
CA TYR A 178 -5.21 -7.17 -1.11
C TYR A 178 -6.29 -7.88 -0.31
N MET A 179 -5.91 -8.99 0.34
CA MET A 179 -6.80 -9.84 1.12
C MET A 179 -6.46 -9.77 2.60
N ARG A 180 -7.46 -9.50 3.45
CA ARG A 180 -7.32 -9.46 4.91
C ARG A 180 -6.75 -10.77 5.44
N ARG A 181 -5.76 -10.69 6.32
CA ARG A 181 -5.11 -11.86 6.97
C ARG A 181 -5.29 -11.90 8.47
N THR A 182 -5.62 -10.76 9.06
CA THR A 182 -5.78 -10.60 10.50
C THR A 182 -7.10 -9.89 10.77
N THR A 183 -7.60 -10.10 11.98
CA THR A 183 -8.77 -9.42 12.52
C THR A 183 -8.35 -8.91 13.90
N MET A 184 -7.49 -7.90 13.90
CA MET A 184 -6.98 -7.23 15.10
C MET A 184 -7.91 -6.09 15.52
N SER A 185 -8.55 -5.43 14.55
CA SER A 185 -9.53 -4.39 14.81
C SER A 185 -10.95 -4.87 14.53
N ASP A 186 -11.90 -4.28 15.26
CA ASP A 186 -13.34 -4.36 14.96
C ASP A 186 -13.73 -3.46 13.78
N GLY A 187 -12.75 -2.99 13.01
CA GLY A 187 -12.97 -2.14 11.86
C GLY A 187 -13.82 -2.82 10.79
N ASP A 188 -14.81 -2.10 10.28
CA ASP A 188 -15.62 -2.55 9.16
C ASP A 188 -14.76 -2.57 7.87
N PRO A 189 -14.53 -3.75 7.25
CA PRO A 189 -13.75 -3.86 6.02
C PRO A 189 -14.49 -3.32 4.78
N THR A 190 -15.77 -2.94 4.92
CA THR A 190 -16.58 -2.43 3.82
C THR A 190 -16.50 -0.92 3.64
N VAL A 191 -15.74 -0.22 4.48
CA VAL A 191 -15.59 1.23 4.40
C VAL A 191 -14.30 1.59 3.68
N ARG A 192 -14.39 2.55 2.75
CA ARG A 192 -13.21 3.15 2.13
C ARG A 192 -12.33 3.77 3.19
N THR A 193 -11.04 3.44 3.15
CA THR A 193 -10.12 3.85 4.21
C THR A 193 -8.72 4.05 3.65
N VAL A 194 -7.78 4.44 4.51
CA VAL A 194 -6.41 4.70 4.10
C VAL A 194 -5.56 3.44 4.31
N ALA A 195 -4.84 3.04 3.27
CA ALA A 195 -3.86 1.97 3.31
C ALA A 195 -2.43 2.53 3.36
N VAL A 196 -1.57 1.87 4.13
CA VAL A 196 -0.13 2.15 4.21
C VAL A 196 0.63 0.86 4.03
N LYS A 197 1.83 0.89 3.45
CA LYS A 197 2.69 -0.29 3.45
C LYS A 197 3.01 -0.69 4.89
N LEU A 198 2.82 -1.96 5.22
CA LEU A 198 3.03 -2.47 6.59
C LEU A 198 4.44 -2.14 7.11
N LYS A 199 5.46 -2.23 6.24
CA LYS A 199 6.84 -1.89 6.58
C LYS A 199 7.00 -0.44 7.02
N ASP A 200 6.36 0.48 6.32
CA ASP A 200 6.48 1.91 6.61
C ASP A 200 5.70 2.26 7.89
N TYR A 201 4.52 1.67 8.07
CA TYR A 201 3.76 1.80 9.32
C TYR A 201 4.58 1.34 10.54
N ILE A 202 5.17 0.14 10.48
CA ILE A 202 6.00 -0.38 11.58
C ILE A 202 7.20 0.52 11.83
N ARG A 203 7.89 0.96 10.78
CA ARG A 203 9.05 1.86 10.91
C ARG A 203 8.69 3.14 11.66
N ASN A 204 7.53 3.72 11.37
CA ASN A 204 7.13 5.01 11.93
C ASN A 204 6.55 4.88 13.33
N ALA A 205 5.69 3.89 13.58
CA ALA A 205 5.03 3.70 14.87
C ALA A 205 5.92 3.02 15.92
N TYR A 206 6.81 2.13 15.50
CA TYR A 206 7.62 1.28 16.39
C TYR A 206 9.15 1.47 16.23
N GLY A 207 9.58 2.28 15.26
CA GLY A 207 10.98 2.48 14.94
C GLY A 207 11.53 1.54 13.87
N ALA A 208 12.72 1.86 13.36
CA ALA A 208 13.34 1.12 12.27
C ALA A 208 14.03 -0.19 12.74
N GLY A 209 14.06 -1.18 11.84
CA GLY A 209 14.82 -2.42 12.03
C GLY A 209 14.05 -3.53 12.73
N ASP A 210 14.78 -4.54 13.21
CA ASP A 210 14.19 -5.75 13.78
C ASP A 210 13.48 -5.50 15.12
N GLU A 211 13.89 -4.48 15.87
CA GLU A 211 13.27 -4.14 17.15
C GLU A 211 11.86 -3.58 16.97
N GLY A 212 11.63 -2.70 15.99
CA GLY A 212 10.29 -2.21 15.69
C GLY A 212 9.34 -3.32 15.23
N ILE A 213 9.85 -4.29 14.46
CA ILE A 213 9.09 -5.49 14.06
C ILE A 213 8.75 -6.36 15.29
N ARG A 214 9.66 -6.48 16.25
CA ARG A 214 9.44 -7.23 17.49
C ARG A 214 8.36 -6.58 18.34
N LEU A 215 8.45 -5.27 18.56
CA LEU A 215 7.47 -4.50 19.34
C LEU A 215 6.08 -4.55 18.71
N PHE A 216 5.97 -4.31 17.40
CA PHE A 216 4.70 -4.46 16.67
C PHE A 216 4.12 -5.87 16.83
N GLY A 217 4.97 -6.89 16.74
CA GLY A 217 4.56 -8.28 16.95
C GLY A 217 4.01 -8.51 18.36
N THR A 218 4.68 -8.00 19.39
CA THR A 218 4.23 -8.12 20.79
C THR A 218 2.90 -7.42 21.03
N ASP A 219 2.72 -6.20 20.51
CA ASP A 219 1.49 -5.42 20.72
C ASP A 219 0.25 -6.02 20.06
N ASN A 220 0.45 -6.81 18.99
CA ASN A 220 -0.62 -7.37 18.18
C ASN A 220 -0.73 -8.90 18.33
N ASP A 221 -0.11 -9.49 19.36
CA ASP A 221 -0.07 -10.94 19.62
C ASP A 221 0.42 -11.78 18.43
N MET A 222 1.45 -11.28 17.74
CA MET A 222 2.06 -11.90 16.55
C MET A 222 3.52 -12.27 16.75
N ILE A 223 3.92 -13.40 16.17
CA ILE A 223 5.32 -13.83 16.15
C ILE A 223 6.12 -12.95 15.19
N THR A 224 7.31 -12.46 15.58
CA THR A 224 8.19 -11.62 14.75
C THR A 224 8.43 -12.19 13.34
N GLN A 225 8.64 -13.51 13.22
CA GLN A 225 8.79 -14.17 11.92
C GLN A 225 7.55 -14.06 11.03
N GLN A 226 6.35 -14.06 11.61
CA GLN A 226 5.11 -13.87 10.88
C GLN A 226 5.01 -12.44 10.34
N VAL A 227 5.36 -11.43 11.15
CA VAL A 227 5.41 -10.03 10.72
C VAL A 227 6.41 -9.86 9.56
N LYS A 228 7.62 -10.43 9.69
CA LYS A 228 8.64 -10.43 8.62
C LYS A 228 8.10 -11.04 7.31
N ARG A 229 7.33 -12.13 7.38
CA ARG A 229 6.68 -12.73 6.19
C ARG A 229 5.66 -11.79 5.55
N TYR A 230 4.83 -11.11 6.34
CA TYR A 230 3.86 -10.15 5.78
C TYR A 230 4.53 -8.96 5.12
N ILE A 231 5.60 -8.43 5.72
CA ILE A 231 6.46 -7.41 5.08
C ILE A 231 7.01 -7.96 3.74
N GLY A 232 7.49 -9.21 3.72
CA GLY A 232 7.98 -9.85 2.50
C GLY A 232 6.93 -10.09 1.41
N TYR A 233 5.64 -10.10 1.75
CA TYR A 233 4.53 -10.19 0.78
C TYR A 233 4.03 -8.83 0.29
N ASP A 234 4.76 -7.73 0.56
CA ASP A 234 4.35 -6.36 0.31
C ASP A 234 2.94 -6.06 0.86
N SER A 235 2.69 -6.49 2.10
CA SER A 235 1.38 -6.34 2.74
C SER A 235 1.08 -4.89 3.12
N MET A 236 -0.20 -4.54 3.14
CA MET A 236 -0.71 -3.24 3.58
C MET A 236 -1.25 -3.32 5.01
N TRP A 237 -1.10 -2.23 5.76
CA TRP A 237 -1.81 -1.93 6.99
C TRP A 237 -3.03 -1.08 6.64
N ILE A 238 -4.22 -1.59 6.92
CA ILE A 238 -5.50 -0.98 6.56
C ILE A 238 -6.44 -1.10 7.75
N ASN A 239 -6.88 0.02 8.31
CA ASN A 239 -7.83 0.07 9.43
C ASN A 239 -7.48 -0.86 10.62
N GLY A 240 -6.20 -0.95 10.99
CA GLY A 240 -5.77 -1.81 12.10
C GLY A 240 -5.49 -3.27 11.72
N ASP A 241 -5.58 -3.64 10.44
CA ASP A 241 -5.36 -5.00 9.98
C ASP A 241 -4.30 -5.12 8.88
N ILE A 242 -3.75 -6.32 8.75
CA ILE A 242 -2.80 -6.68 7.71
C ILE A 242 -3.54 -7.30 6.52
N TYR A 243 -3.31 -6.72 5.35
CA TYR A 243 -3.83 -7.19 4.07
C TYR A 243 -2.68 -7.64 3.16
N LYS A 244 -2.74 -8.89 2.69
CA LYS A 244 -1.71 -9.50 1.83
C LYS A 244 -2.01 -9.26 0.35
N ASN A 245 -1.02 -8.80 -0.41
CA ASN A 245 -1.11 -8.65 -1.86
C ASN A 245 -1.48 -9.97 -2.55
N GLN A 246 -2.49 -9.93 -3.44
CA GLN A 246 -2.94 -11.06 -4.27
C GLN A 246 -2.65 -10.83 -5.76
N SER A 247 -2.22 -9.64 -6.16
CA SER A 247 -2.02 -9.24 -7.55
C SER A 247 -0.84 -9.94 -8.22
N GLU A 248 0.17 -10.36 -7.46
CA GLU A 248 1.27 -11.17 -7.99
C GLU A 248 0.79 -12.50 -8.58
N PHE A 249 -0.30 -13.06 -8.06
CA PHE A 249 -0.93 -14.26 -8.65
C PHE A 249 -1.59 -13.98 -10.00
N ALA A 250 -2.08 -12.75 -10.23
CA ALA A 250 -2.63 -12.35 -11.52
C ALA A 250 -1.51 -12.11 -12.56
N LYS A 251 -0.39 -11.51 -12.16
CA LYS A 251 0.77 -11.27 -13.04
C LYS A 251 1.47 -12.57 -13.47
N ASN A 252 1.56 -13.56 -12.58
CA ASN A 252 2.21 -14.84 -12.84
C ASN A 252 1.26 -15.93 -13.38
N GLY A 253 -0.04 -15.62 -13.47
CA GLY A 253 -1.09 -16.58 -13.79
C GLY A 253 -1.68 -16.38 -15.17
N ILE A 254 -0.92 -16.71 -16.23
CA ILE A 254 -1.42 -17.04 -17.57
C ILE A 254 -2.15 -15.87 -18.28
N SER A 255 -1.52 -15.28 -19.31
CA SER A 255 -2.29 -14.65 -20.40
C SER A 255 -3.22 -15.70 -20.98
N PRO A 256 -4.55 -15.58 -20.86
CA PRO A 256 -5.42 -16.51 -21.52
C PRO A 256 -5.67 -15.89 -22.89
N ASP A 257 -5.12 -16.55 -23.90
CA ASP A 257 -5.59 -16.55 -25.28
C ASP A 257 -7.09 -16.96 -25.24
N PHE A 258 -7.97 -16.04 -24.79
CA PHE A 258 -9.38 -16.31 -24.51
C PHE A 258 -10.19 -16.57 -25.78
N ASP A 259 -9.58 -16.37 -26.95
CA ASP A 259 -10.20 -16.63 -28.25
C ASP A 259 -10.06 -18.08 -28.75
N LYS A 260 -9.27 -18.95 -28.07
CA LYS A 260 -8.99 -20.30 -28.60
C LYS A 260 -9.67 -21.49 -27.90
N ALA A 261 -10.56 -21.28 -26.92
CA ALA A 261 -11.09 -22.40 -26.14
C ALA A 261 -12.63 -22.47 -26.00
N PHE A 262 -13.39 -22.01 -26.99
CA PHE A 262 -14.78 -22.45 -27.15
C PHE A 262 -14.90 -23.51 -28.24
N VAL A 263 -14.31 -24.69 -27.99
CA VAL A 263 -14.75 -25.90 -28.67
C VAL A 263 -15.99 -26.41 -27.92
N PRO A 264 -17.20 -26.34 -28.51
CA PRO A 264 -18.38 -26.87 -27.83
C PRO A 264 -18.17 -28.35 -27.54
N ARG A 265 -18.14 -28.70 -26.25
CA ARG A 265 -18.13 -30.09 -25.78
C ARG A 265 -19.33 -30.80 -26.42
N LYS A 266 -19.09 -31.71 -27.36
CA LYS A 266 -20.14 -32.58 -27.94
C LYS A 266 -20.94 -33.20 -26.79
N LYS A 267 -22.25 -32.96 -26.78
CA LYS A 267 -23.20 -33.56 -25.83
C LYS A 267 -22.96 -35.07 -25.78
N ARG A 268 -22.49 -35.55 -24.64
CA ARG A 268 -22.34 -36.98 -24.37
C ARG A 268 -23.75 -37.53 -24.14
N THR A 269 -24.34 -38.12 -25.17
CA THR A 269 -25.61 -38.83 -25.07
C THR A 269 -25.43 -40.04 -24.17
N THR A 270 -25.95 -39.99 -22.95
CA THR A 270 -26.06 -41.16 -22.08
C THR A 270 -27.20 -42.03 -22.58
N LYS A 271 -26.87 -43.16 -23.23
CA LYS A 271 -27.83 -44.24 -23.48
C LYS A 271 -28.30 -44.80 -22.13
N ALA A 272 -29.59 -44.68 -21.86
CA ALA A 272 -30.26 -45.33 -20.75
C ALA A 272 -30.12 -46.86 -20.89
N LYS A 273 -29.45 -47.51 -19.94
CA LYS A 273 -29.54 -48.97 -19.78
C LYS A 273 -30.75 -49.27 -18.90
N SER A 274 -31.82 -49.78 -19.54
CA SER A 274 -32.97 -50.36 -18.85
C SER A 274 -32.55 -51.65 -18.15
N ASN A 275 -32.56 -51.69 -16.82
CA ASN A 275 -32.47 -52.95 -16.09
C ASN A 275 -33.85 -53.61 -16.02
N LYS A 276 -34.08 -54.56 -16.92
CA LYS A 276 -35.23 -55.48 -16.90
C LYS A 276 -35.06 -56.44 -15.74
N ARG A 277 -35.97 -56.36 -14.75
CA ARG A 277 -36.14 -57.33 -13.67
C ARG A 277 -36.36 -58.74 -14.26
N LYS A 278 -35.60 -59.73 -13.78
CA LYS A 278 -35.93 -61.14 -13.97
C LYS A 278 -36.30 -61.72 -12.60
N VAL A 279 -37.60 -62.01 -12.47
CA VAL A 279 -38.21 -62.74 -11.36
C VAL A 279 -37.83 -64.21 -11.51
N THR A 280 -37.31 -64.83 -10.46
CA THR A 280 -37.38 -66.29 -10.28
C THR A 280 -37.68 -66.59 -8.82
N SER A 281 -38.80 -67.26 -8.63
CA SER A 281 -39.37 -67.79 -7.41
C SER A 281 -38.73 -69.11 -6.95
N ALA A 282 -38.86 -69.37 -5.64
CA ALA A 282 -39.18 -70.65 -4.99
C ALA A 282 -38.14 -71.25 -4.02
N THR A 283 -38.54 -71.25 -2.73
CA THR A 283 -38.48 -72.33 -1.69
C THR A 283 -37.12 -72.99 -1.34
N ASN A 284 -36.73 -73.30 -0.10
CA ASN A 284 -37.52 -73.80 1.04
C ASN A 284 -36.70 -73.82 2.36
N ALA A 285 -37.40 -73.58 3.48
CA ALA A 285 -37.37 -74.29 4.78
C ALA A 285 -36.17 -74.29 5.79
N LYS A 286 -36.60 -74.16 7.07
CA LYS A 286 -36.03 -74.64 8.37
C LYS A 286 -35.02 -73.73 9.09
N SER A 287 -35.45 -72.96 10.11
CA SER A 287 -35.73 -73.31 11.52
C SER A 287 -34.50 -73.31 12.44
N LYS A 288 -34.44 -72.40 13.43
CA LYS A 288 -34.42 -72.70 14.89
C LYS A 288 -33.99 -71.50 15.74
N LYS A 289 -34.91 -71.12 16.64
CA LYS A 289 -34.78 -70.88 18.09
C LYS A 289 -33.64 -70.02 18.68
N ARG A 290 -34.11 -69.08 19.53
CA ARG A 290 -33.58 -68.58 20.83
C ARG A 290 -32.38 -67.61 20.71
N LYS A 291 -32.22 -66.58 21.55
CA LYS A 291 -32.71 -66.33 22.93
C LYS A 291 -32.68 -64.81 23.18
N VAL A 292 -33.66 -64.34 23.96
CA VAL A 292 -33.74 -63.02 24.59
C VAL A 292 -32.68 -62.91 25.69
N THR A 293 -32.00 -61.77 25.81
CA THR A 293 -31.69 -61.12 27.10
C THR A 293 -31.42 -59.64 26.86
N SER A 294 -32.32 -58.82 27.38
CA SER A 294 -32.14 -57.42 27.77
C SER A 294 -31.21 -57.33 29.00
N ALA A 295 -30.32 -56.34 29.02
CA ALA A 295 -29.75 -55.83 30.26
C ALA A 295 -29.51 -54.33 30.11
N THR A 296 -30.43 -53.58 30.72
CA THR A 296 -30.27 -52.25 31.29
C THR A 296 -29.06 -52.22 32.23
N ASN A 297 -28.33 -51.11 32.27
CA ASN A 297 -27.78 -50.59 33.54
C ASN A 297 -27.31 -49.13 33.37
N ALA A 298 -27.79 -48.33 34.34
CA ALA A 298 -27.27 -47.09 34.93
C ALA A 298 -26.59 -46.06 34.02
#